data_AF-A0A7V6LFQ3-F1
#
_entry.id   AF-A0A7V6LFQ3-F1
#
_cell.length_a   1.000
_cell.length_b   1.000
_cell.length_c   1.000
_cell.angle_alpha   90.00
_cell.angle_beta   90.00
_cell.angle_gamma   90.00
#
_symmetry.space_group_name_H-M   'P 1'
#
loop_
_entity.id
_entity.type
_entity.pdbx_description
1 polymer ?
#
loop_
_entity_poly.entity_id
_entity_poly.type
_entity_poly.pdbx_seq_one_letter_code
_entity_poly.pdbx_strand_id
1 'polypeptide(L)' 'MPSDVRHRVVLKFESLEDDPRPPDAVKLVGVEGLYRVRVGDWRIVYAIRDCELVVVVIRIGHRREVYR' A
#
# COMPACT_ATOMS: atom_id res chain seq x y z
N MET A 1 7.00 8.40 11.30
CA MET A 1 6.84 6.93 11.33
C MET A 1 7.96 6.32 12.16
N PRO A 2 7.66 5.48 13.16
CA PRO A 2 8.67 4.77 13.97
C PRO A 2 9.56 3.82 13.14
N SER A 3 10.73 3.44 13.65
CA SER A 3 11.72 2.62 12.94
C SER A 3 11.26 1.18 12.69
N ASP A 4 10.56 0.56 13.64
CA ASP A 4 9.95 -0.76 13.51
C ASP A 4 8.88 -0.81 12.42
N VAL A 5 8.12 0.29 12.26
CA VAL A 5 7.14 0.43 11.19
C VAL A 5 7.84 0.58 9.84
N ARG A 6 8.94 1.34 9.76
CA ARG A 6 9.73 1.50 8.53
C ARG A 6 10.19 0.16 7.98
N HIS A 7 10.74 -0.69 8.85
CA HIS A 7 11.16 -2.01 8.45
C HIS A 7 9.99 -2.84 7.90
N ARG A 8 8.84 -2.85 8.57
CA ARG A 8 7.65 -3.58 8.11
C ARG A 8 7.06 -3.04 6.80
N VAL A 9 7.16 -1.72 6.55
CA VAL A 9 6.72 -1.13 5.29
C VAL A 9 7.64 -1.58 4.14
N VAL A 10 8.96 -1.62 4.35
CA VAL A 10 9.89 -2.13 3.34
C VAL A 10 9.59 -3.59 3.00
N LEU A 11 9.40 -4.46 4.00
CA LEU A 11 9.01 -5.85 3.77
C LEU A 11 7.68 -5.98 3.01
N LYS A 12 6.73 -5.06 3.24
CA LYS A 12 5.48 -5.02 2.49
C LYS A 12 5.72 -4.59 1.04
N PHE A 13 6.66 -3.69 0.75
CA PHE A 13 7.01 -3.33 -0.63
C PHE A 13 7.63 -4.50 -1.39
N GLU A 14 8.54 -5.24 -0.77
CA GLU A 14 9.11 -6.47 -1.35
C GLU A 14 7.99 -7.45 -1.72
N SER A 15 7.01 -7.67 -0.83
CA SER A 15 5.88 -8.54 -1.16
C SER A 15 4.98 -8.03 -2.30
N LEU A 16 4.95 -6.72 -2.55
CA LEU A 16 4.18 -6.12 -3.64
C LEU A 16 4.90 -6.22 -4.99
N GLU A 17 6.21 -6.47 -4.98
CA GLU A 17 6.99 -6.78 -6.19
C GLU A 17 6.60 -8.16 -6.73
N ASP A 18 6.46 -9.15 -5.83
CA ASP A 18 6.07 -10.52 -6.19
C ASP A 18 4.61 -10.63 -6.64
N ASP A 19 3.69 -10.03 -5.87
CA ASP A 19 2.27 -9.97 -6.19
C ASP A 19 1.76 -8.54 -5.88
N PRO A 20 1.47 -7.71 -6.90
CA PRO A 20 0.98 -6.37 -6.67
C PRO A 20 -0.48 -6.35 -6.14
N ARG A 21 -1.19 -7.49 -6.15
CA ARG A 21 -2.57 -7.66 -5.67
C ARG A 21 -2.67 -8.80 -4.64
N PRO A 22 -1.89 -8.75 -3.54
CA PRO A 22 -1.89 -9.81 -2.54
C PRO A 22 -3.27 -9.93 -1.88
N PRO A 23 -3.57 -11.05 -1.19
CA PRO A 23 -4.88 -11.25 -0.57
C PRO A 23 -5.32 -10.17 0.44
N ASP A 24 -4.36 -9.44 1.04
CA ASP A 24 -4.64 -8.33 1.96
C ASP A 24 -4.78 -6.96 1.27
N ALA A 25 -4.63 -6.89 -0.05
CA ALA A 25 -4.88 -5.69 -0.84
C ALA A 25 -6.36 -5.47 -1.08
N VAL A 26 -6.84 -4.30 -0.69
CA VAL A 26 -8.24 -3.90 -0.86
C VAL A 26 -8.30 -2.78 -1.89
N LYS A 27 -9.04 -3.00 -2.99
CA LYS A 27 -9.33 -1.95 -3.97
C LYS A 27 -10.15 -0.84 -3.30
N LEU A 28 -9.75 0.41 -3.47
CA LEU A 28 -10.48 1.55 -2.92
C LEU A 28 -11.73 1.82 -3.77
N VAL A 29 -12.84 2.09 -3.09
CA VAL A 29 -14.12 2.45 -3.75
C VAL A 29 -14.09 3.93 -4.12
N GLY A 30 -14.57 4.25 -5.32
CA GLY A 30 -14.67 5.64 -5.81
C GLY A 30 -13.38 6.24 -6.38
N VAL A 31 -12.27 5.49 -6.37
CA VAL A 31 -11.04 5.88 -7.06
C VAL A 31 -10.53 4.72 -7.88
N GLU A 32 -10.45 4.91 -9.20
CA GLU A 32 -10.04 3.86 -10.12
C GLU A 32 -8.56 3.52 -9.96
N GLY A 33 -8.22 2.23 -10.06
CA GLY A 33 -6.85 1.75 -10.03
C GLY A 33 -6.12 1.84 -8.67
N LEU A 34 -6.78 2.30 -7.60
CA LEU A 34 -6.16 2.39 -6.27
C LEU A 34 -6.44 1.20 -5.38
N TYR A 35 -5.40 0.79 -4.67
CA TYR A 35 -5.38 -0.31 -3.73
C TYR A 35 -4.82 0.16 -2.40
N ARG A 36 -5.13 -0.60 -1.35
CA ARG A 36 -4.62 -0.37 -0.01
C ARG A 36 -4.28 -1.67 0.69
N VAL A 37 -3.07 -1.73 1.27
CA VAL A 37 -2.62 -2.79 2.17
C VAL A 37 -2.39 -2.24 3.59
N ARG A 38 -2.44 -3.13 4.59
CA ARG A 38 -2.26 -2.81 6.00
C ARG A 38 -0.87 -3.23 6.48
N VAL A 39 -0.22 -2.35 7.24
CA VAL A 39 1.04 -2.62 7.94
C VAL A 39 0.87 -2.22 9.41
N GLY A 40 0.39 -3.15 10.24
CA GLY A 40 0.03 -2.84 11.63
C GLY A 40 -1.06 -1.74 11.70
N ASP A 41 -0.75 -0.61 12.35
CA ASP A 41 -1.64 0.56 12.39
C ASP A 41 -1.43 1.55 11.24
N TRP A 42 -0.59 1.21 10.26
CA TRP A 42 -0.33 2.03 9.08
C TRP A 42 -1.00 1.43 7.84
N ARG A 43 -1.29 2.30 6.87
CA ARG A 43 -1.86 1.93 5.57
C ARG A 43 -0.98 2.48 4.47
N ILE A 44 -0.77 1.66 3.46
CA ILE A 44 -0.11 2.03 2.21
C ILE A 44 -1.21 2.10 1.16
N VAL A 45 -1.35 3.24 0.51
CA VAL A 45 -2.22 3.43 -0.67
C VAL A 45 -1.32 3.48 -1.88
N TYR A 46 -1.64 2.68 -2.89
CA TYR A 46 -0.84 2.56 -4.10
C TYR A 46 -1.72 2.35 -5.34
N ALA A 47 -1.16 2.63 -6.50
CA ALA A 47 -1.73 2.31 -7.80
C ALA A 47 -0.90 1.22 -8.49
N ILE A 48 -1.54 0.43 -9.35
CA ILE A 48 -0.88 -0.55 -10.20
C ILE A 48 -1.02 -0.09 -11.65
N ARG A 49 0.09 0.01 -12.36
CA ARG A 49 0.12 0.27 -13.81
C ARG A 49 0.53 -1.01 -14.51
N ASP A 50 -0.45 -1.84 -14.88
CA ASP A 50 -0.20 -3.17 -15.44
C ASP A 50 0.64 -3.13 -16.72
N CYS A 51 0.42 -2.15 -17.60
CA CYS A 51 1.17 -2.02 -18.85
C CYS A 51 2.65 -1.64 -18.65
N GLU A 52 2.99 -1.09 -17.48
CA GLU A 52 4.34 -0.63 -17.16
C GLU A 52 5.03 -1.55 -16.14
N LEU A 53 4.31 -2.53 -15.57
CA LEU A 53 4.76 -3.35 -14.43
C LEU A 53 5.23 -2.50 -13.23
N VAL A 54 4.53 -1.37 -12.99
CA VAL A 54 4.89 -0.40 -11.93
C VAL A 54 3.83 -0.37 -10.84
N VAL A 55 4.30 -0.41 -9.59
CA VAL A 55 3.54 -0.09 -8.39
C VAL A 55 3.90 1.32 -7.92
N VAL A 56 2.93 2.23 -7.90
CA VAL A 56 3.13 3.63 -7.48
C VAL A 56 2.57 3.83 -6.08
N VAL A 57 3.43 4.04 -5.09
CA VAL A 57 3.01 4.36 -3.72
C VAL A 57 2.60 5.83 -3.65
N ILE A 58 1.32 6.07 -3.33
CA ILE A 58 0.74 7.41 -3.29
C ILE A 58 0.82 8.00 -1.89
N ARG A 59 0.50 7.20 -0.87
CA ARG A 59 0.48 7.67 0.52
C ARG A 59 0.76 6.52 1.49
N ILE A 60 1.58 6.81 2.49
CA ILE A 60 1.76 5.97 3.67
C ILE A 60 1.29 6.80 4.85
N GLY A 61 0.35 6.29 5.63
CA GLY A 61 -0.19 7.05 6.75
C GLY A 61 -0.73 6.18 7.86
N HIS A 62 -0.78 6.75 9.06
CA HIS A 62 -1.36 6.07 10.20
C HIS A 62 -2.87 5.90 10.01
N ARG A 63 -3.47 4.88 10.63
CA ARG A 63 -4.89 4.53 10.44
C ARG A 63 -5.87 5.68 10.74
N ARG A 64 -5.44 6.64 11.56
CA ARG A 64 -6.20 7.83 11.98
C ARG A 64 -6.09 9.00 10.98
N GLU A 65 -5.13 8.95 10.06
CA GLU A 65 -4.78 10.05 9.16
C GLU A 65 -5.20 9.78 7.71
N VAL A 66 -5.26 8.51 7.30
CA VAL A 66 -5.55 8.12 5.90
C VAL A 66 -7.01 8.35 5.48
N TYR A 67 -7.92 8.54 6.43
CA TYR A 67 -9.32 8.91 6.16
C TYR A 67 -9.63 10.39 6.38
N ARG A 68 -8.58 11.18 6.64
CA ARG A 68 -8.69 12.63 6.78
C ARG A 68 -8.09 13.30 5.55
#